data_AF-A0A354I6Q3-F1
#
_entry.id   AF-A0A354I6Q3-F1
#
_cell.length_a   1.000
_cell.length_b   1.000
_cell.length_c   1.000
_cell.angle_alpha   90.00
_cell.angle_beta   90.00
_cell.angle_gamma   90.00
#
_symmetry.space_group_name_H-M   'P 1'
#
loop_
_entity.id
_entity.type
_entity.pdbx_description
1 polymer ?
#
loop_
_entity_poly.entity_id
_entity_poly.type
_entity_poly.pdbx_seq_one_letter_code
_entity_poly.pdbx_strand_id
1 'polypeptide(L)'
;MNVLMVLAKAGIPIEEVPIHTIYRDKNNSSSHFRAVQDSIRIYKDIFKFMLSSFSSFILDYVLFSLFMIFLPHTAALVLVANIAARMKSVLAVNGDSYSNNCHEDNGTIIRNGVIYRNKQTTEETCVLNWDGTMDIYQPGQVDLQQLVDRGAYQSWIFGPSLLDESGKAKDTFLTWDYIRQSHPRTAIRYYEPGHYCLLLVDGRQDCSRGMFRDEMAKVFEDLGCKAAYNLDGGHCSFMTMKEQVANHPYKPEHEVEDGIFITEGL
;
A
#
# COMPACT_ATOMS: atom_id res chain seq x y z
N MET A 1 9.62 17.47 -8.78
CA MET A 1 10.91 18.20 -8.69
C MET A 1 11.52 18.37 -10.08
N ASN A 2 10.94 19.20 -10.97
CA ASN A 2 11.36 19.33 -12.38
C ASN A 2 11.64 20.78 -12.81
N VAL A 3 11.73 21.71 -11.86
CA VAL A 3 11.80 23.16 -12.12
C VAL A 3 12.95 23.51 -13.07
N LEU A 4 14.14 22.94 -12.86
CA LEU A 4 15.31 23.21 -13.71
C LEU A 4 15.15 22.70 -15.16
N MET A 5 14.56 21.52 -15.35
CA MET A 5 14.27 20.98 -16.69
C MET A 5 13.23 21.81 -17.44
N VAL A 6 12.22 22.34 -16.72
CA VAL A 6 11.17 23.17 -17.30
C VAL A 6 11.73 24.53 -17.74
N LEU A 7 12.57 25.16 -16.91
CA LEU A 7 13.23 26.42 -17.24
C LEU A 7 14.13 26.30 -18.48
N ALA A 8 14.90 25.21 -18.57
CA ALA A 8 15.74 24.92 -19.73
C ALA A 8 14.91 24.73 -21.02
N LYS A 9 13.80 24.01 -20.95
CA LYS A 9 12.90 23.82 -22.11
C LYS A 9 12.16 25.10 -22.53
N ALA A 10 11.86 25.98 -21.57
CA ALA A 10 11.19 27.26 -21.83
C ALA A 10 12.14 28.37 -22.34
N GLY A 11 13.44 28.08 -22.51
CA GLY A 11 14.42 29.07 -22.95
C GLY A 11 14.67 30.19 -21.92
N ILE A 12 14.34 29.94 -20.65
CA ILE A 12 14.53 30.94 -19.59
C ILE A 12 16.01 30.90 -19.18
N PRO A 13 16.74 32.03 -19.27
CA PRO A 13 18.15 32.07 -18.92
C PRO A 13 18.36 31.75 -17.43
N ILE A 14 19.29 30.83 -17.16
CA ILE A 14 19.69 30.45 -15.80
C ILE A 14 20.93 31.26 -15.45
N GLU A 15 20.81 32.11 -14.43
CA GLU A 15 21.95 32.87 -13.90
C GLU A 15 22.57 32.08 -12.73
N GLU A 16 23.80 31.61 -12.93
CA GLU A 16 24.55 30.93 -11.89
C GLU A 16 25.23 31.96 -10.98
N VAL A 17 24.80 32.03 -9.72
CA VAL A 17 25.49 32.83 -8.70
C VAL A 17 26.49 31.93 -7.99
N PRO A 18 27.81 32.12 -8.18
CA PRO A 18 28.82 31.30 -7.53
C PRO A 18 28.74 31.52 -6.01
N ILE A 19 28.37 30.47 -5.29
CA ILE A 19 28.41 30.47 -3.83
C ILE A 19 29.86 30.19 -3.44
N HIS A 20 30.59 31.22 -3.02
CA HIS A 20 31.92 31.03 -2.47
C HIS A 20 31.81 30.28 -1.13
N THR A 21 32.47 29.13 -1.01
CA THR A 21 32.55 28.41 0.25
C THR A 21 33.27 29.28 1.28
N ILE A 22 32.51 29.84 2.24
CA ILE A 22 33.07 30.66 3.31
C ILE A 22 33.72 29.73 4.34
N TYR A 23 34.99 29.42 4.14
CA TYR A 23 35.81 28.85 5.21
C TYR A 23 36.18 29.98 6.17
N ARG A 24 36.07 29.71 7.47
CA ARG A 24 36.37 30.69 8.52
C ARG A 24 37.85 31.10 8.53
N ASP A 25 38.73 30.27 7.97
CA ASP A 25 40.13 30.58 7.70
C ASP A 25 40.68 29.83 6.47
N LYS A 26 41.89 30.20 6.01
CA LYS A 26 42.56 29.58 4.85
C LYS A 26 42.88 28.10 5.03
N ASN A 27 42.88 27.60 6.27
CA ASN A 27 43.28 26.24 6.61
C ASN A 27 42.09 25.33 6.98
N ASN A 28 40.85 25.81 6.84
CA ASN A 28 39.64 25.08 7.21
C ASN A 28 39.68 24.53 8.67
N SER A 29 40.18 25.31 9.63
CA SER A 29 40.45 24.86 11.00
C SER A 29 39.21 24.50 11.82
N SER A 30 38.04 25.00 11.42
CA SER A 30 36.76 24.72 12.11
C SER A 30 36.05 23.46 11.62
N SER A 31 36.47 22.88 10.50
CA SER A 31 35.89 21.63 9.99
C SER A 31 36.86 20.49 10.25
N HIS A 32 36.43 19.53 11.09
CA HIS A 32 37.14 18.27 11.25
C HIS A 32 36.96 17.32 10.06
N PHE A 33 36.29 17.76 8.99
CA PHE A 33 36.03 16.95 7.81
C PHE A 33 37.30 16.76 6.98
N ARG A 34 37.87 15.55 7.07
CA ARG A 34 39.03 15.12 6.29
C ARG A 34 38.48 14.40 5.07
N ALA A 35 38.28 15.13 3.97
CA ALA A 35 37.61 14.66 2.76
C ALA A 35 37.92 13.19 2.40
N VAL A 36 39.20 12.83 2.29
CA VAL A 36 39.60 11.46 1.94
C VAL A 36 39.30 10.44 3.05
N GLN A 37 39.59 10.76 4.31
CA GLN A 37 39.43 9.80 5.42
C GLN A 37 37.97 9.58 5.80
N ASP A 38 37.17 10.64 5.77
CA ASP A 38 35.75 10.55 6.07
C ASP A 38 34.98 9.92 4.91
N SER A 39 35.38 10.16 3.65
CA SER A 39 34.89 9.37 2.52
C SER A 39 35.23 7.88 2.68
N ILE A 40 36.48 7.52 3.01
CA ILE A 40 36.86 6.12 3.24
C ILE A 40 36.03 5.49 4.37
N ARG A 41 35.74 6.22 5.44
CA ARG A 41 34.90 5.72 6.55
C ARG A 41 33.48 5.39 6.09
N ILE A 42 32.87 6.26 5.28
CA ILE A 42 31.51 6.04 4.73
C ILE A 42 31.52 4.88 3.74
N TYR A 43 32.47 4.87 2.80
CA TYR A 43 32.56 3.81 1.79
C TYR A 43 32.92 2.45 2.37
N LYS A 44 33.62 2.39 3.51
CA LYS A 44 33.93 1.13 4.20
C LYS A 44 32.67 0.36 4.60
N ASP A 45 31.65 1.05 5.12
CA ASP A 45 30.41 0.41 5.56
C ASP A 45 29.57 -0.04 4.36
N ILE A 46 29.53 0.77 3.29
CA ILE A 46 28.92 0.39 2.00
C ILE A 46 29.62 -0.84 1.42
N PHE A 47 30.96 -0.85 1.41
CA PHE A 47 31.73 -1.96 0.87
C PHE A 47 31.58 -3.23 1.71
N LYS A 48 31.49 -3.11 3.05
CA LYS A 48 31.20 -4.24 3.94
C LYS A 48 29.81 -4.82 3.66
N PHE A 49 28.81 -3.96 3.44
CA PHE A 49 27.47 -4.39 3.06
C PHE A 49 27.48 -5.09 1.70
N MET A 50 28.14 -4.50 0.69
CA MET A 50 28.31 -5.12 -0.63
C MET A 50 28.98 -6.49 -0.55
N LEU A 51 30.05 -6.63 0.24
CA LEU A 51 30.77 -7.90 0.40
C LEU A 51 29.87 -8.95 1.06
N SER A 52 29.08 -8.56 2.07
CA SER A 52 28.10 -9.44 2.72
C SER A 52 27.01 -9.90 1.75
N SER A 53 26.44 -8.98 0.97
CA SER A 53 25.43 -9.31 -0.05
C SER A 53 25.99 -10.21 -1.14
N PHE A 54 27.23 -9.96 -1.58
CA PHE A 54 27.91 -10.78 -2.58
C PHE A 54 28.23 -12.18 -2.08
N SER A 55 28.66 -12.31 -0.82
CA SER A 55 28.86 -13.62 -0.18
C SER A 55 27.55 -14.39 -0.05
N SER A 56 26.45 -13.74 0.34
CA SER A 56 25.12 -14.37 0.37
C SER A 56 24.72 -14.86 -1.01
N PHE A 57 24.88 -14.02 -2.04
CA PHE A 57 24.57 -14.39 -3.42
C PHE A 57 25.35 -15.62 -3.90
N ILE A 58 26.66 -15.71 -3.60
CA ILE A 58 27.46 -16.90 -3.94
C ILE A 58 26.94 -18.12 -3.19
N LEU A 59 26.64 -17.98 -1.90
CA LEU A 59 26.16 -19.08 -1.07
C LEU A 59 24.81 -19.61 -1.59
N ASP A 60 23.88 -18.70 -1.89
CA ASP A 60 22.57 -18.99 -2.46
C ASP A 60 22.70 -19.66 -3.83
N TYR A 61 23.62 -19.19 -4.68
CA TYR A 61 23.87 -19.77 -6.01
C TYR A 61 24.49 -21.17 -5.94
N VAL A 62 25.43 -21.40 -5.02
CA VAL A 62 26.05 -22.72 -4.82
C VAL A 62 25.03 -23.71 -4.26
N LEU A 63 24.26 -23.29 -3.26
CA LEU A 63 23.20 -24.10 -2.66
C LEU A 63 22.12 -24.45 -3.69
N PHE A 64 21.70 -23.46 -4.47
CA PHE A 64 20.79 -23.64 -5.59
C PHE A 64 21.33 -24.63 -6.63
N SER A 65 22.58 -24.46 -7.04
CA SER A 65 23.25 -25.35 -8.01
C SER A 65 23.36 -26.79 -7.48
N LEU A 66 23.65 -26.95 -6.18
CA LEU A 66 23.71 -28.26 -5.52
C LEU A 66 22.33 -28.92 -5.47
N PHE A 67 21.29 -28.18 -5.08
CA PHE A 67 19.92 -28.70 -5.09
C PHE A 67 19.44 -29.10 -6.48
N MET A 68 19.82 -28.36 -7.52
CA MET A 68 19.52 -28.69 -8.92
C MET A 68 20.19 -29.99 -9.41
N ILE A 69 21.29 -30.43 -8.79
CA ILE A 69 21.96 -31.71 -9.13
C ILE A 69 21.20 -32.90 -8.51
N PHE A 70 20.63 -32.74 -7.32
CA PHE A 70 20.02 -33.85 -6.56
C PHE A 70 18.50 -33.95 -6.69
N LEU A 71 17.80 -32.89 -7.11
CA LEU A 71 16.34 -32.88 -7.28
C LEU A 71 15.96 -33.01 -8.76
N PRO A 72 15.44 -34.17 -9.22
CA PRO A 72 14.88 -34.28 -10.55
C PRO A 72 13.49 -33.63 -10.53
N HIS A 73 13.38 -32.41 -11.04
CA HIS A 73 12.36 -32.00 -12.04
C HIS A 73 12.20 -30.47 -12.14
N THR A 74 12.40 -30.02 -13.37
CA THR A 74 11.98 -28.78 -14.05
C THR A 74 12.29 -27.46 -13.36
N ALA A 75 13.11 -26.63 -14.03
CA ALA A 75 13.32 -25.21 -13.71
C ALA A 75 12.01 -24.44 -13.45
N ALA A 76 10.88 -24.92 -13.98
CA ALA A 76 9.53 -24.43 -13.70
C ALA A 76 9.12 -24.57 -12.22
N LEU A 77 9.39 -25.69 -11.54
CA LEU A 77 9.03 -25.86 -10.12
C LEU A 77 9.85 -24.96 -9.21
N VAL A 78 11.14 -24.77 -9.52
CA VAL A 78 11.99 -23.79 -8.83
C VAL A 78 11.52 -22.37 -9.08
N LEU A 79 11.21 -22.03 -10.34
CA LEU A 79 10.69 -20.71 -10.69
C LEU A 79 9.36 -20.45 -9.96
N VAL A 80 8.46 -21.43 -9.94
CA VAL A 80 7.19 -21.37 -9.20
C VAL A 80 7.44 -21.29 -7.70
N ALA A 81 8.40 -22.04 -7.14
CA ALA A 81 8.76 -21.95 -5.73
C ALA A 81 9.38 -20.61 -5.36
N ASN A 82 10.21 -20.01 -6.23
CA ASN A 82 10.79 -18.68 -6.03
C ASN A 82 9.74 -17.58 -6.17
N ILE A 83 8.88 -17.66 -7.19
CA ILE A 83 7.74 -16.73 -7.34
C ILE A 83 6.80 -16.89 -6.14
N ALA A 84 6.46 -18.10 -5.73
CA ALA A 84 5.61 -18.35 -4.56
C ALA A 84 6.26 -17.88 -3.24
N ALA A 85 7.57 -18.08 -3.08
CA ALA A 85 8.31 -17.60 -1.92
C ALA A 85 8.40 -16.07 -1.86
N ARG A 86 8.47 -15.40 -3.02
CA ARG A 86 8.47 -13.93 -3.14
C ARG A 86 7.07 -13.32 -3.14
N MET A 87 6.05 -14.11 -3.49
CA MET A 87 4.64 -13.78 -3.31
C MET A 87 4.19 -13.96 -1.85
N LYS A 88 5.08 -14.36 -0.93
CA LYS A 88 4.78 -14.29 0.51
C LYS A 88 4.51 -12.83 0.85
N SER A 89 3.24 -12.52 1.09
CA SER A 89 2.84 -11.22 1.59
C SER A 89 3.50 -10.99 2.95
N VAL A 90 4.17 -9.85 3.11
CA VAL A 90 4.60 -9.35 4.41
C VAL A 90 3.36 -9.09 5.27
N LEU A 91 2.29 -8.57 4.65
CA LEU A 91 1.01 -8.30 5.27
C LEU A 91 -0.11 -8.68 4.30
N ALA A 92 -1.11 -9.43 4.77
CA ALA A 92 -2.37 -9.62 4.05
C ALA A 92 -3.53 -9.17 4.93
N VAL A 93 -4.53 -8.56 4.31
CA VAL A 93 -5.80 -8.22 4.97
C VAL A 93 -6.94 -8.42 3.97
N ASN A 94 -8.14 -8.73 4.45
CA ASN A 94 -9.30 -8.82 3.58
C ASN A 94 -9.57 -7.49 2.83
N GLY A 95 -10.11 -7.61 1.63
CA GLY A 95 -10.41 -6.51 0.72
C GLY A 95 -11.91 -6.26 0.60
N ASP A 96 -12.39 -6.28 -0.64
CA ASP A 96 -13.79 -6.06 -1.01
C ASP A 96 -14.68 -7.28 -0.76
N SER A 97 -15.99 -7.08 -0.87
CA SER A 97 -16.92 -8.17 -1.18
C SER A 97 -17.05 -8.21 -2.71
N TYR A 98 -16.29 -9.10 -3.35
CA TYR A 98 -16.22 -9.22 -4.82
C TYR A 98 -17.64 -9.34 -5.44
N SER A 99 -18.50 -10.08 -4.75
CA SER A 99 -19.94 -10.14 -4.97
C SER A 99 -20.68 -9.60 -3.75
N ASN A 100 -20.83 -8.27 -3.65
CA ASN A 100 -21.62 -7.68 -2.58
C ASN A 100 -23.03 -8.30 -2.61
N ASN A 101 -23.36 -9.13 -1.61
CA ASN A 101 -24.47 -10.11 -1.60
C ASN A 101 -25.88 -9.50 -1.80
N CYS A 102 -26.01 -8.19 -1.93
CA CYS A 102 -27.26 -7.51 -2.23
C CYS A 102 -27.42 -7.11 -3.71
N HIS A 103 -26.34 -7.10 -4.50
CA HIS A 103 -26.33 -6.59 -5.87
C HIS A 103 -25.40 -7.46 -6.74
N GLU A 104 -25.96 -8.47 -7.39
CA GLU A 104 -25.23 -9.23 -8.42
C GLU A 104 -24.61 -8.26 -9.44
N ASP A 105 -23.32 -8.46 -9.76
CA ASP A 105 -22.54 -7.69 -10.74
C ASP A 105 -22.43 -6.17 -10.50
N ASN A 106 -22.17 -5.73 -9.27
CA ASN A 106 -22.07 -4.31 -8.94
C ASN A 106 -20.67 -3.69 -9.13
N GLY A 107 -20.56 -2.57 -9.85
CA GLY A 107 -19.36 -1.72 -9.87
C GLY A 107 -18.14 -2.23 -10.65
N THR A 108 -17.17 -1.34 -10.83
CA THR A 108 -15.95 -1.58 -11.62
C THR A 108 -14.82 -2.19 -10.79
N ILE A 109 -14.46 -3.45 -11.05
CA ILE A 109 -13.36 -4.17 -10.41
C ILE A 109 -12.10 -4.05 -11.26
N ILE A 110 -11.05 -3.49 -10.67
CA ILE A 110 -9.70 -3.40 -11.21
C ILE A 110 -8.75 -4.08 -10.23
N ARG A 111 -7.95 -5.02 -10.73
CA ARG A 111 -6.88 -5.65 -9.95
C ARG A 111 -5.58 -5.59 -10.73
N ASN A 112 -4.55 -5.02 -10.13
CA ASN A 112 -3.24 -4.84 -10.73
C ASN A 112 -3.28 -4.15 -12.12
N GLY A 113 -4.17 -3.17 -12.29
CA GLY A 113 -4.38 -2.44 -13.55
C GLY A 113 -5.19 -3.20 -14.61
N VAL A 114 -5.65 -4.42 -14.32
CA VAL A 114 -6.53 -5.19 -15.22
C VAL A 114 -7.98 -5.01 -14.79
N ILE A 115 -8.85 -4.68 -15.74
CA ILE A 115 -10.30 -4.53 -15.52
C ILE A 115 -10.96 -5.90 -15.61
N TYR A 116 -11.54 -6.37 -14.51
CA TYR A 116 -12.27 -7.63 -14.42
C TYR A 116 -13.77 -7.46 -14.56
N ARG A 117 -14.30 -6.32 -14.08
CA ARG A 117 -15.70 -5.95 -14.19
C ARG A 117 -15.81 -4.45 -14.46
N ASN A 118 -16.71 -4.06 -15.35
CA ASN A 118 -17.05 -2.66 -15.61
C ASN A 118 -18.57 -2.53 -15.60
N LYS A 119 -19.11 -2.15 -14.44
CA LYS A 119 -20.54 -2.01 -14.18
C LYS A 119 -20.76 -0.75 -13.37
N GLN A 120 -21.92 -0.12 -13.55
CA GLN A 120 -22.31 1.00 -12.72
C GLN A 120 -22.62 0.51 -11.30
N THR A 121 -22.46 1.40 -10.32
CA THR A 121 -22.73 1.11 -8.92
C THR A 121 -23.47 2.25 -8.25
N THR A 122 -24.31 1.88 -7.29
CA THR A 122 -24.96 2.80 -6.35
C THR A 122 -24.12 3.07 -5.11
N GLU A 123 -22.95 2.44 -4.99
CA GLU A 123 -21.99 2.59 -3.90
C GLU A 123 -20.82 3.50 -4.31
N GLU A 124 -20.13 4.06 -3.32
CA GLU A 124 -18.86 4.74 -3.57
C GLU A 124 -17.81 3.74 -4.08
N THR A 125 -16.87 4.20 -4.90
CA THR A 125 -15.77 3.37 -5.41
C THR A 125 -14.43 3.99 -5.01
N CYS A 126 -13.66 3.27 -4.19
CA CYS A 126 -12.28 3.63 -3.88
C CYS A 126 -11.36 3.09 -4.96
N VAL A 127 -10.42 3.91 -5.43
CA VAL A 127 -9.44 3.55 -6.46
C VAL A 127 -8.06 3.93 -5.96
N LEU A 128 -7.14 2.97 -5.99
CA LEU A 128 -5.71 3.20 -5.84
C LEU A 128 -5.09 3.34 -7.23
N ASN A 129 -4.43 4.45 -7.51
CA ASN A 129 -3.77 4.71 -8.78
C ASN A 129 -2.29 4.29 -8.73
N TRP A 130 -1.69 4.07 -9.90
CA TRP A 130 -0.28 3.72 -10.07
C TRP A 130 0.70 4.76 -9.52
N ASP A 131 0.31 6.03 -9.49
CA ASP A 131 1.12 7.11 -8.91
C ASP A 131 1.06 7.15 -7.36
N GLY A 132 0.32 6.23 -6.75
CA GLY A 132 0.09 6.13 -5.32
C GLY A 132 -1.02 7.02 -4.80
N THR A 133 -1.72 7.79 -5.64
CA THR A 133 -2.90 8.53 -5.18
C THR A 133 -4.07 7.58 -4.92
N MET A 134 -4.88 7.91 -3.92
CA MET A 134 -6.12 7.21 -3.62
C MET A 134 -7.29 8.16 -3.82
N ASP A 135 -8.18 7.82 -4.74
CA ASP A 135 -9.38 8.59 -5.07
C ASP A 135 -10.63 7.81 -4.63
N ILE A 136 -11.67 8.53 -4.22
CA ILE A 136 -12.98 7.93 -3.93
C ILE A 136 -14.03 8.63 -4.79
N TYR A 137 -14.71 7.86 -5.63
CA TYR A 137 -15.72 8.35 -6.56
C TYR A 137 -17.12 8.09 -6.01
N GLN A 138 -18.01 9.07 -6.16
CA GLN A 138 -19.43 8.90 -5.84
C GLN A 138 -20.12 8.00 -6.89
N PRO A 139 -21.30 7.44 -6.56
CA PRO A 139 -22.10 6.69 -7.51
C PRO A 139 -22.32 7.44 -8.83
N GLY A 140 -22.13 6.75 -9.96
CA GLY A 140 -22.29 7.32 -11.30
C GLY A 140 -21.18 8.28 -11.76
N GLN A 141 -20.17 8.57 -10.94
CA GLN A 141 -19.00 9.37 -11.35
C GLN A 141 -17.88 8.53 -11.98
N VAL A 142 -17.98 7.20 -11.89
CA VAL A 142 -16.95 6.31 -12.42
C VAL A 142 -17.11 6.15 -13.93
N ASP A 143 -16.19 6.76 -14.68
CA ASP A 143 -16.00 6.53 -16.11
C ASP A 143 -14.74 5.69 -16.37
N LEU A 144 -14.86 4.67 -17.23
CA LEU A 144 -13.77 3.74 -17.48
C LEU A 144 -12.56 4.42 -18.14
N GLN A 145 -12.79 5.33 -19.09
CA GLN A 145 -11.72 6.03 -19.77
C GLN A 145 -10.97 6.91 -18.78
N GLN A 146 -11.70 7.62 -17.91
CA GLN A 146 -11.10 8.41 -16.83
C GLN A 146 -10.24 7.55 -15.89
N LEU A 147 -10.70 6.36 -15.49
CA LEU A 147 -9.95 5.45 -14.63
C LEU A 147 -8.66 4.98 -15.31
N VAL A 148 -8.72 4.61 -16.60
CA VAL A 148 -7.54 4.21 -17.37
C VAL A 148 -6.56 5.37 -17.51
N ASP A 149 -7.03 6.57 -17.84
CA ASP A 149 -6.21 7.76 -18.02
C ASP A 149 -5.55 8.23 -16.71
N ARG A 150 -6.23 8.05 -15.57
CA ARG A 150 -5.67 8.30 -14.22
C ARG A 150 -4.70 7.21 -13.75
N GLY A 151 -4.60 6.10 -14.47
CA GLY A 151 -3.75 4.97 -14.10
C GLY A 151 -4.30 4.19 -12.92
N ALA A 152 -5.61 3.92 -12.89
CA ALA A 152 -6.23 3.07 -11.88
C ALA A 152 -5.54 1.70 -11.80
N TYR A 153 -5.15 1.31 -10.59
CA TYR A 153 -4.40 0.09 -10.32
C TYR A 153 -5.19 -0.93 -9.50
N GLN A 154 -5.89 -0.49 -8.46
CA GLN A 154 -6.84 -1.30 -7.68
C GLN A 154 -8.15 -0.55 -7.51
N SER A 155 -9.26 -1.26 -7.36
CA SER A 155 -10.54 -0.66 -6.95
C SER A 155 -11.28 -1.48 -5.90
N TRP A 156 -12.04 -0.81 -5.03
CA TRP A 156 -12.89 -1.43 -4.01
C TRP A 156 -14.24 -0.73 -3.97
N ILE A 157 -15.34 -1.49 -3.93
CA ILE A 157 -16.74 -1.05 -4.10
C ILE A 157 -17.59 -1.49 -2.89
N PHE A 158 -16.96 -1.72 -1.73
CA PHE A 158 -17.69 -2.01 -0.50
C PHE A 158 -18.25 -0.74 0.16
N GLY A 159 -17.35 0.21 0.41
CA GLY A 159 -17.69 1.50 0.99
C GLY A 159 -18.20 1.41 2.43
N PRO A 160 -18.58 2.54 3.01
CA PRO A 160 -18.52 3.91 2.45
C PRO A 160 -17.15 4.58 2.67
N SER A 161 -16.99 5.78 2.10
CA SER A 161 -16.00 6.77 2.51
C SER A 161 -16.27 7.26 3.93
N LEU A 162 -15.20 7.52 4.68
CA LEU A 162 -15.28 7.84 6.11
C LEU A 162 -14.92 9.30 6.42
N LEU A 163 -14.16 9.94 5.54
CA LEU A 163 -13.75 11.33 5.65
C LEU A 163 -14.28 12.15 4.46
N ASP A 164 -14.52 13.43 4.69
CA ASP A 164 -14.83 14.39 3.63
C ASP A 164 -13.56 14.89 2.91
N GLU A 165 -13.74 15.78 1.92
CA GLU A 165 -12.64 16.34 1.11
C GLU A 165 -11.61 17.13 1.94
N SER A 166 -11.98 17.58 3.13
CA SER A 166 -11.10 18.29 4.07
C SER A 166 -10.40 17.38 5.08
N GLY A 167 -10.64 16.06 4.99
CA GLY A 167 -10.12 15.06 5.92
C GLY A 167 -10.88 15.00 7.24
N LYS A 168 -12.11 15.53 7.30
CA LYS A 168 -12.95 15.52 8.51
C LYS A 168 -13.88 14.32 8.53
N ALA A 169 -14.14 13.80 9.74
CA ALA A 169 -15.03 12.66 9.94
C ALA A 169 -16.44 12.99 9.43
N LYS A 170 -16.98 12.12 8.57
CA LYS A 170 -18.36 12.24 8.09
C LYS A 170 -19.34 11.83 9.20
N ASP A 171 -20.46 12.51 9.25
CA ASP A 171 -21.60 12.20 10.10
C ASP A 171 -22.63 11.29 9.40
N THR A 172 -22.59 11.27 8.06
CA THR A 172 -23.52 10.58 7.18
C THR A 172 -22.75 9.73 6.17
N PHE A 173 -23.25 8.52 5.96
CA PHE A 173 -22.59 7.50 5.14
C PHE A 173 -23.56 6.92 4.13
N LEU A 174 -23.10 6.72 2.90
CA LEU A 174 -23.88 6.03 1.86
C LEU A 174 -23.84 4.53 2.12
N THR A 175 -24.85 4.02 2.83
CA THR A 175 -24.80 2.67 3.39
C THR A 175 -26.18 2.21 3.91
N TRP A 176 -26.42 0.90 4.05
CA TRP A 176 -27.63 0.37 4.68
C TRP A 176 -27.52 0.14 6.20
N ASP A 177 -28.66 -0.10 6.84
CA ASP A 177 -28.84 -0.11 8.30
C ASP A 177 -27.95 -1.09 9.06
N TYR A 178 -27.85 -2.33 8.61
CA TYR A 178 -27.08 -3.39 9.26
C TYR A 178 -25.62 -2.99 9.49
N ILE A 179 -24.97 -2.51 8.43
CA ILE A 179 -23.55 -2.15 8.48
C ILE A 179 -23.28 -0.85 9.25
N ARG A 180 -24.29 -0.14 9.76
CA ARG A 180 -24.10 0.99 10.70
C ARG A 180 -23.84 0.57 12.14
N GLN A 181 -24.11 -0.69 12.50
CA GLN A 181 -23.93 -1.19 13.87
C GLN A 181 -22.45 -1.45 14.22
N SER A 182 -22.16 -1.76 15.48
CA SER A 182 -20.81 -2.17 15.89
C SER A 182 -20.49 -3.56 15.34
N HIS A 183 -19.42 -3.67 14.56
CA HIS A 183 -18.97 -4.93 13.94
C HIS A 183 -17.44 -5.00 13.91
N PRO A 184 -16.86 -6.20 13.68
CA PRO A 184 -15.50 -6.28 13.16
C PRO A 184 -15.38 -5.42 11.90
N ARG A 185 -14.30 -4.64 11.80
CA ARG A 185 -14.08 -3.69 10.71
C ARG A 185 -12.74 -3.91 10.05
N THR A 186 -12.72 -3.65 8.76
CA THR A 186 -11.48 -3.49 7.99
C THR A 186 -11.61 -2.19 7.19
N ALA A 187 -10.53 -1.42 7.12
CA ALA A 187 -10.52 -0.17 6.36
C ALA A 187 -9.12 0.17 5.87
N ILE A 188 -9.06 0.93 4.78
CA ILE A 188 -7.84 1.52 4.24
C ILE A 188 -7.90 3.03 4.39
N ARG A 189 -6.78 3.64 4.83
CA ARG A 189 -6.63 5.09 4.91
C ARG A 189 -5.39 5.57 4.18
N TYR A 190 -5.45 6.82 3.76
CA TYR A 190 -4.49 7.47 2.89
C TYR A 190 -4.06 8.81 3.49
N TYR A 191 -2.75 9.05 3.53
CA TYR A 191 -2.16 10.33 3.93
C TYR A 191 -1.71 11.13 2.71
N GLU A 192 -0.88 10.50 1.89
CA GLU A 192 -0.26 11.06 0.69
C GLU A 192 0.23 9.91 -0.21
N PRO A 193 0.64 10.16 -1.47
CA PRO A 193 0.98 9.10 -2.41
C PRO A 193 2.02 8.12 -1.86
N GLY A 194 1.66 6.84 -1.78
CA GLY A 194 2.53 5.78 -1.24
C GLY A 194 2.49 5.61 0.28
N HIS A 195 1.76 6.45 1.03
CA HIS A 195 1.61 6.35 2.47
C HIS A 195 0.16 6.01 2.86
N TYR A 196 -0.04 4.75 3.21
CA TYR A 196 -1.34 4.20 3.60
C TYR A 196 -1.25 3.53 4.97
N CYS A 197 -2.40 3.26 5.56
CA CYS A 197 -2.48 2.34 6.68
C CYS A 197 -3.77 1.52 6.59
N LEU A 198 -3.64 0.26 6.97
CA LEU A 198 -4.74 -0.69 7.07
C LEU A 198 -5.16 -0.77 8.53
N LEU A 199 -6.45 -0.60 8.78
CA LEU A 199 -7.06 -0.80 10.09
C LEU A 199 -7.82 -2.12 10.06
N LEU A 200 -7.63 -2.93 11.10
CA LEU A 200 -8.52 -4.03 11.42
C LEU A 200 -8.96 -3.91 12.87
N VAL A 201 -10.24 -4.15 13.12
CA VAL A 201 -10.84 -4.19 14.45
C VAL A 201 -11.58 -5.51 14.62
N ASP A 202 -11.19 -6.31 15.61
CA ASP A 202 -11.94 -7.51 16.03
C ASP A 202 -13.30 -7.10 16.59
N GLY A 203 -14.30 -7.99 16.58
CA GLY A 203 -15.63 -7.65 17.06
C GLY A 203 -16.55 -8.85 17.20
N ARG A 204 -17.77 -8.63 17.73
CA ARG A 204 -18.76 -9.69 18.03
C ARG A 204 -18.22 -10.76 18.99
N GLN A 205 -17.30 -10.39 19.88
CA GLN A 205 -16.67 -11.25 20.87
C GLN A 205 -16.74 -10.61 22.25
N ASP A 206 -16.62 -11.41 23.32
CA ASP A 206 -16.64 -10.89 24.70
C ASP A 206 -15.53 -9.86 24.96
N CYS A 207 -14.36 -10.05 24.33
CA CYS A 207 -13.23 -9.14 24.43
C CYS A 207 -13.29 -7.94 23.47
N SER A 208 -14.18 -7.95 22.47
CA SER A 208 -14.36 -6.84 21.55
C SER A 208 -15.77 -6.79 20.95
N ARG A 209 -16.47 -5.68 21.14
CA ARG A 209 -17.75 -5.43 20.46
C ARG A 209 -17.59 -5.08 18.97
N GLY A 210 -16.39 -4.74 18.52
CA GLY A 210 -16.15 -4.09 17.24
C GLY A 210 -16.19 -2.57 17.33
N MET A 211 -16.37 -1.93 16.18
CA MET A 211 -16.36 -0.46 16.07
C MET A 211 -17.56 0.02 15.24
N PHE A 212 -18.16 1.12 15.67
CA PHE A 212 -19.13 1.86 14.85
C PHE A 212 -18.37 2.71 13.80
N ARG A 213 -19.05 3.11 12.72
CA ARG A 213 -18.37 3.84 11.63
C ARG A 213 -18.00 5.26 11.97
N ASP A 214 -18.83 5.95 12.73
CA ASP A 214 -18.54 7.27 13.30
C ASP A 214 -17.30 7.23 14.19
N GLU A 215 -17.15 6.19 15.01
CA GLU A 215 -15.93 5.96 15.80
C GLU A 215 -14.71 5.76 14.90
N MET A 216 -14.84 4.94 13.86
CA MET A 216 -13.75 4.67 12.91
C MET A 216 -13.38 5.94 12.11
N ALA A 217 -14.37 6.70 11.65
CA ALA A 217 -14.16 7.98 10.98
C ALA A 217 -13.44 8.97 11.90
N LYS A 218 -13.84 9.03 13.18
CA LYS A 218 -13.19 9.90 14.17
C LYS A 218 -11.73 9.53 14.42
N VAL A 219 -11.44 8.23 14.54
CA VAL A 219 -10.05 7.73 14.63
C VAL A 219 -9.22 8.17 13.43
N PHE A 220 -9.77 8.13 12.22
CA PHE A 220 -9.04 8.54 11.02
C PHE A 220 -8.87 10.05 10.89
N GLU A 221 -9.83 10.86 11.34
CA GLU A 221 -9.65 12.30 11.49
C GLU A 221 -8.52 12.61 12.49
N ASP A 222 -8.55 12.00 13.67
CA ASP A 222 -7.59 12.27 14.76
C ASP A 222 -6.17 11.85 14.38
N LEU A 223 -6.03 10.84 13.52
CA LEU A 223 -4.75 10.42 12.96
C LEU A 223 -4.29 11.26 11.77
N GLY A 224 -5.09 12.23 11.30
CA GLY A 224 -4.71 13.17 10.24
C GLY A 224 -4.73 12.55 8.84
N CYS A 225 -5.60 11.58 8.58
CA CYS A 225 -5.74 10.99 7.25
C CYS A 225 -6.40 11.98 6.28
N LYS A 226 -5.97 11.96 5.01
CA LYS A 226 -6.57 12.76 3.94
C LYS A 226 -7.84 12.10 3.38
N ALA A 227 -7.85 10.77 3.30
CA ALA A 227 -9.01 9.99 2.90
C ALA A 227 -9.02 8.65 3.65
N ALA A 228 -10.20 8.09 3.84
CA ALA A 228 -10.36 6.75 4.41
C ALA A 228 -11.61 6.06 3.87
N TYR A 229 -11.52 4.75 3.69
CA TYR A 229 -12.52 3.94 3.03
C TYR A 229 -12.74 2.63 3.78
N ASN A 230 -14.00 2.29 4.03
CA ASN A 230 -14.39 1.05 4.67
C ASN A 230 -14.34 -0.11 3.67
N LEU A 231 -13.71 -1.21 4.07
CA LEU A 231 -13.64 -2.47 3.34
C LEU A 231 -14.64 -3.47 3.93
N ASP A 232 -14.70 -4.68 3.36
CA ASP A 232 -15.55 -5.73 3.91
C ASP A 232 -15.14 -6.05 5.35
N GLY A 233 -16.08 -6.43 6.19
CA GLY A 233 -15.84 -6.64 7.61
C GLY A 233 -16.64 -7.81 8.16
N GLY A 234 -17.00 -7.73 9.44
CA GLY A 234 -17.81 -8.78 10.06
C GLY A 234 -17.09 -10.13 10.05
N HIS A 235 -17.61 -11.09 9.28
CA HIS A 235 -17.00 -12.42 9.19
C HIS A 235 -15.69 -12.41 8.39
N CYS A 236 -15.50 -11.43 7.50
CA CYS A 236 -14.35 -11.34 6.62
C CYS A 236 -13.15 -10.64 7.26
N SER A 237 -13.30 -10.02 8.44
CA SER A 237 -12.21 -9.28 9.11
C SER A 237 -11.08 -10.23 9.53
N PHE A 238 -10.03 -10.25 8.71
CA PHE A 238 -8.88 -11.13 8.87
C PHE A 238 -7.61 -10.44 8.38
N MET A 239 -6.55 -10.49 9.18
CA MET A 239 -5.24 -9.96 8.84
C MET A 239 -4.14 -10.94 9.21
N THR A 240 -3.14 -11.07 8.36
CA THR A 240 -1.90 -11.78 8.66
C THR A 240 -0.72 -10.84 8.56
N MET A 241 0.25 -11.05 9.44
CA MET A 241 1.59 -10.47 9.32
C MET A 241 2.55 -11.64 9.16
N LYS A 242 3.20 -11.72 8.00
CA LYS A 242 3.99 -12.88 7.58
C LYS A 242 3.14 -14.16 7.66
N GLU A 243 3.55 -15.12 8.48
CA GLU A 243 2.91 -16.43 8.62
C GLU A 243 1.95 -16.51 9.83
N GLN A 244 1.72 -15.38 10.52
CA GLN A 244 0.90 -15.33 11.72
C GLN A 244 -0.38 -14.52 11.50
N VAL A 245 -1.49 -15.03 12.04
CA VAL A 245 -2.73 -14.25 12.15
C VAL A 245 -2.49 -13.12 13.15
N ALA A 246 -2.76 -11.89 12.71
CA ALA A 246 -2.50 -10.67 13.49
C ALA A 246 -3.68 -10.26 14.39
N ASN A 247 -4.84 -10.90 14.23
CA ASN A 247 -6.07 -10.61 14.95
C ASN A 247 -6.73 -11.87 15.53
N HIS A 248 -7.88 -11.73 16.19
CA HIS A 248 -8.72 -12.85 16.65
C HIS A 248 -10.03 -12.90 15.86
N PRO A 249 -10.04 -13.50 14.65
CA PRO A 249 -11.20 -13.46 13.77
C PRO A 249 -12.45 -14.04 14.44
N TYR A 250 -13.60 -13.40 14.24
CA TYR A 250 -14.87 -13.89 14.77
C TYR A 250 -15.30 -15.23 14.12
N LYS A 251 -14.98 -15.41 12.84
CA LYS A 251 -15.18 -16.66 12.08
C LYS A 251 -13.94 -17.01 11.25
N PRO A 252 -12.90 -17.60 11.86
CA PRO A 252 -11.65 -17.91 11.16
C PRO A 252 -11.83 -18.92 10.01
N GLU A 253 -12.92 -19.69 10.01
CA GLU A 253 -13.30 -20.65 8.96
C GLU A 253 -13.99 -20.01 7.75
N HIS A 254 -14.35 -18.73 7.81
CA HIS A 254 -15.05 -18.06 6.72
C HIS A 254 -14.10 -17.79 5.55
N GLU A 255 -14.50 -18.20 4.35
CA GLU A 255 -13.75 -17.92 3.12
C GLU A 255 -13.90 -16.44 2.73
N VAL A 256 -12.78 -15.80 2.41
CA VAL A 256 -12.73 -14.38 2.01
C VAL A 256 -12.47 -14.29 0.50
N GLU A 257 -13.31 -13.54 -0.20
CA GLU A 257 -13.29 -13.48 -1.68
C GLU A 257 -12.21 -12.57 -2.26
N ASP A 258 -11.80 -11.53 -1.53
CA ASP A 258 -10.83 -10.53 -1.98
C ASP A 258 -9.86 -10.14 -0.87
N GLY A 259 -8.64 -9.76 -1.23
CA GLY A 259 -7.59 -9.46 -0.28
C GLY A 259 -6.60 -8.42 -0.79
N ILE A 260 -6.08 -7.61 0.15
CA ILE A 260 -4.98 -6.70 -0.08
C ILE A 260 -3.71 -7.39 0.43
N PHE A 261 -2.76 -7.61 -0.48
CA PHE A 261 -1.49 -8.25 -0.19
C PHE A 261 -0.35 -7.25 -0.41
N ILE A 262 0.45 -7.03 0.63
CA ILE A 262 1.69 -6.25 0.56
C ILE A 262 2.85 -7.23 0.49
N THR A 263 3.56 -7.25 -0.64
CA THR A 263 4.70 -8.14 -0.89
C THR A 263 6.00 -7.36 -0.91
N GLU A 264 7.13 -8.01 -0.66
CA GLU A 264 8.43 -7.42 -0.98
C GLU A 264 8.55 -7.28 -2.51
N GLY A 265 9.16 -6.19 -2.98
CA GLY A 265 9.38 -5.96 -4.41
C GLY A 265 10.28 -7.04 -5.02
N LEU A 266 9.97 -7.47 -6.24
CA LEU A 266 10.75 -8.46 -7.00
C LEU A 266 12.13 -7.94 -7.42
#